data_AF-Q5DEC6-F1
#
_entry.id   AF-Q5DEC6-F1
#
_cell.length_a   1.000
_cell.length_b   1.000
_cell.length_c   1.000
_cell.angle_alpha   90.00
_cell.angle_beta   90.00
_cell.angle_gamma   90.00
#
_symmetry.space_group_name_H-M   'P 1'
#
loop_
_entity.id
_entity.type
_entity.pdbx_description
1 polymer ?
#
loop_
_entity_poly.entity_id
_entity_poly.type
_entity_poly.pdbx_seq_one_letter_code
_entity_poly.pdbx_strand_id
1 'polypeptide(L)'
;MKYTMDKELFNLKFAGKQMERFAKRCLKEEVKSKNMLKAAIKKGDHDNARMHAENAIRHKHTATNYIKLAARIDAVVSRVQAAITSKCFTDSIRTVVVCMENASRSMDMEKVSSLMDKFEMEFDNVEIKSKVCVIIYFTSKNSL
;
A
#
# COMPACT_ATOMS: atom_id res chain seq x y z
N MET A 1 -16.31 20.02 -3.19
CA MET A 1 -15.34 19.35 -2.30
C MET A 1 -15.50 17.82 -2.25
N LYS A 2 -16.73 17.27 -2.14
CA LYS A 2 -17.00 15.81 -2.11
C LYS A 2 -16.42 15.03 -3.31
N TYR A 3 -16.54 15.57 -4.53
CA TYR A 3 -16.11 14.92 -5.78
C TYR A 3 -14.60 14.66 -5.90
N THR A 4 -13.75 15.49 -5.28
CA THR A 4 -12.30 15.32 -5.37
C THR A 4 -11.81 14.17 -4.47
N MET A 5 -12.35 14.06 -3.26
CA MET A 5 -11.97 13.01 -2.31
C MET A 5 -12.39 11.62 -2.77
N ASP A 6 -13.56 11.51 -3.41
CA ASP A 6 -14.04 10.25 -3.99
C ASP A 6 -13.16 9.80 -5.18
N LYS A 7 -12.66 10.75 -5.99
CA LYS A 7 -11.72 10.47 -7.07
C LYS A 7 -10.36 10.01 -6.55
N GLU A 8 -9.82 10.68 -5.54
CA GLU A 8 -8.55 10.29 -4.91
C GLU A 8 -8.64 8.90 -4.26
N LEU A 9 -9.75 8.61 -3.57
CA LEU A 9 -10.01 7.30 -2.99
C LEU A 9 -10.10 6.20 -4.07
N PHE A 10 -10.72 6.51 -5.21
CA PHE A 10 -10.78 5.60 -6.35
C PHE A 10 -9.38 5.31 -6.92
N ASN A 11 -8.55 6.36 -7.09
CA ASN A 11 -7.19 6.21 -7.57
C ASN A 11 -6.33 5.34 -6.63
N LEU A 12 -6.45 5.53 -5.31
CA LEU A 12 -5.76 4.70 -4.32
C LEU A 12 -6.21 3.24 -4.39
N LYS A 13 -7.52 2.97 -4.41
CA LYS A 13 -8.07 1.61 -4.57
C LYS A 13 -7.59 0.96 -5.87
N PHE A 14 -7.51 1.73 -6.94
CA PHE A 14 -7.00 1.25 -8.22
C PHE A 14 -5.51 0.91 -8.13
N ALA A 15 -4.70 1.78 -7.52
CA ALA A 15 -3.28 1.54 -7.30
C ALA A 15 -3.02 0.27 -6.47
N GLY A 16 -3.78 0.08 -5.37
CA GLY A 16 -3.72 -1.13 -4.55
C GLY A 16 -3.97 -2.41 -5.36
N LYS A 17 -5.06 -2.43 -6.15
CA LYS A 17 -5.36 -3.54 -7.07
C LYS A 17 -4.29 -3.77 -8.13
N GLN A 18 -3.66 -2.71 -8.63
CA GLN A 18 -2.57 -2.84 -9.60
C GLN A 18 -1.33 -3.49 -8.97
N MET A 19 -1.00 -3.14 -7.72
CA MET A 19 0.09 -3.79 -6.98
C MET A 19 -0.20 -5.27 -6.71
N GLU A 20 -1.44 -5.63 -6.35
CA GLU A 20 -1.82 -7.05 -6.22
C GLU A 20 -1.66 -7.83 -7.53
N ARG A 21 -2.00 -7.21 -8.67
CA ARG A 21 -1.83 -7.82 -10.00
C ARG A 21 -0.35 -8.04 -10.31
N PHE A 22 0.51 -7.09 -10.00
CA PHE A 22 1.97 -7.24 -10.16
C PHE A 22 2.52 -8.33 -9.24
N ALA A 23 2.09 -8.39 -7.98
CA ALA A 23 2.42 -9.48 -7.07
C ALA A 23 2.03 -10.85 -7.65
N LYS A 24 0.79 -11.00 -8.12
CA LYS A 24 0.31 -12.24 -8.74
C LYS A 24 1.12 -12.63 -9.98
N ARG A 25 1.52 -11.66 -10.80
CA ARG A 25 2.40 -11.91 -11.95
C ARG A 25 3.77 -12.43 -11.50
N CYS A 26 4.40 -11.79 -10.51
CA CYS A 26 5.67 -12.25 -9.96
C CYS A 26 5.57 -13.66 -9.35
N LEU A 27 4.48 -13.98 -8.65
CA LEU A 27 4.24 -15.33 -8.12
C LEU A 27 4.09 -16.38 -9.23
N LYS A 28 3.46 -16.05 -10.36
CA LYS A 28 3.39 -16.95 -11.52
C LYS A 28 4.78 -17.21 -12.11
N GLU A 29 5.62 -16.19 -12.24
CA GLU A 29 7.00 -16.33 -12.74
C GLU A 29 7.89 -17.10 -11.74
N GLU A 30 7.63 -16.96 -10.44
CA GLU A 30 8.28 -17.76 -9.39
C GLU A 30 7.96 -19.25 -9.55
N VAL A 31 6.69 -19.60 -9.75
CA VAL A 31 6.26 -20.99 -9.97
C VAL A 31 6.88 -21.57 -11.25
N LYS A 32 6.92 -20.78 -12.33
CA LYS A 32 7.59 -21.20 -13.57
C LYS A 32 9.07 -21.49 -13.34
N SER A 33 9.77 -20.58 -12.65
CA SER A 33 11.19 -20.73 -12.32
C SER A 33 11.44 -21.95 -11.44
N LYS A 34 10.58 -22.23 -10.46
CA LYS A 34 10.64 -23.46 -9.64
C LYS A 34 10.42 -24.74 -10.47
N ASN A 35 9.53 -24.71 -11.45
CA ASN A 35 9.30 -25.86 -12.32
C ASN A 35 10.51 -26.11 -13.24
N MET A 36 11.11 -25.04 -13.78
CA MET A 36 12.34 -25.12 -14.55
C MET A 36 13.52 -25.61 -13.70
N LEU A 37 13.64 -25.14 -12.45
CA LEU A 37 14.61 -25.64 -11.48
C LEU A 37 14.47 -27.15 -11.28
N LYS A 38 13.25 -27.65 -11.03
CA LYS A 38 13.00 -29.09 -10.88
C LYS A 38 13.40 -29.87 -12.13
N ALA A 39 13.15 -29.32 -13.32
CA ALA A 39 13.54 -29.94 -14.58
C ALA A 39 15.06 -29.96 -14.77
N ALA A 40 15.76 -28.87 -14.43
CA ALA A 40 17.22 -28.76 -14.52
C ALA A 40 17.92 -29.73 -13.56
N ILE A 41 17.43 -29.84 -12.31
CA ILE A 41 17.95 -30.80 -11.32
C ILE A 41 17.82 -32.24 -11.84
N LYS A 42 16.67 -32.61 -12.42
CA LYS A 42 16.46 -33.95 -12.99
C LYS A 42 17.40 -34.26 -14.16
N LYS A 43 17.80 -33.22 -14.91
CA LYS A 43 18.74 -33.34 -16.02
C LYS A 43 20.21 -33.34 -15.59
N GLY A 44 20.51 -33.05 -14.30
CA GLY A 44 21.88 -32.90 -13.80
C GLY A 44 22.55 -31.58 -14.22
N ASP A 45 21.77 -30.60 -14.68
CA ASP A 45 22.27 -29.31 -15.13
C ASP A 45 22.32 -28.32 -13.95
N HIS A 46 23.45 -28.33 -13.26
CA HIS A 46 23.65 -27.57 -12.02
C HIS A 46 23.68 -26.05 -12.23
N ASP A 47 24.21 -25.59 -13.37
CA ASP A 47 24.31 -24.15 -13.67
C ASP A 47 22.92 -23.56 -13.94
N ASN A 48 22.11 -24.22 -14.77
CA ASN A 48 20.73 -23.78 -15.02
C ASN A 48 19.86 -23.94 -13.76
N ALA A 49 20.08 -24.97 -12.96
CA ALA A 49 19.40 -25.12 -11.67
C ALA A 49 19.68 -23.92 -10.75
N ARG A 50 20.94 -23.52 -10.60
CA ARG A 50 21.30 -22.36 -9.77
C ARG A 50 20.64 -21.07 -10.27
N MET A 51 20.70 -20.81 -11.57
CA MET A 51 20.07 -19.63 -12.17
C MET A 51 18.55 -19.61 -11.93
N HIS A 52 17.85 -20.73 -12.12
CA HIS A 52 16.41 -20.81 -11.89
C HIS A 52 16.03 -20.69 -10.40
N ALA A 53 16.89 -21.15 -9.49
CA ALA A 53 16.71 -20.97 -8.05
C ALA A 53 16.83 -19.49 -7.66
N GLU A 54 17.86 -18.80 -8.14
CA GLU A 54 18.07 -17.36 -7.90
C GLU A 54 16.89 -16.53 -8.44
N ASN A 55 16.42 -16.85 -9.65
CA ASN A 55 15.24 -16.21 -10.22
C ASN A 55 13.97 -16.45 -9.40
N ALA A 56 13.74 -17.66 -8.91
CA ALA A 56 12.61 -17.96 -8.04
C ALA A 56 12.65 -17.13 -6.74
N ILE A 57 13.82 -17.05 -6.10
CA ILE A 57 14.02 -16.26 -4.87
C ILE A 57 13.73 -14.78 -5.14
N ARG A 58 14.30 -14.24 -6.22
CA ARG A 58 14.08 -12.84 -6.63
C ARG A 58 12.60 -12.56 -6.86
N HIS A 59 11.91 -13.37 -7.65
CA HIS A 59 10.49 -13.18 -7.92
C HIS A 59 9.62 -13.27 -6.65
N LYS A 60 9.94 -14.20 -5.73
CA LYS A 60 9.26 -14.28 -4.42
C LYS A 60 9.47 -13.03 -3.59
N HIS A 61 10.71 -12.51 -3.53
CA HIS A 61 11.02 -11.30 -2.79
C HIS A 61 10.27 -10.09 -3.36
N THR A 62 10.34 -9.89 -4.68
CA THR A 62 9.61 -8.81 -5.37
C THR A 62 8.10 -8.93 -5.19
N ALA A 63 7.52 -10.14 -5.28
CA ALA A 63 6.10 -10.37 -5.02
C ALA A 63 5.71 -9.97 -3.59
N THR A 64 6.53 -10.33 -2.61
CA THR A 64 6.30 -9.99 -1.20
C THR A 64 6.29 -8.47 -1.00
N ASN A 65 7.18 -7.74 -1.67
CA ASN A 65 7.23 -6.28 -1.59
C ASN A 65 5.97 -5.64 -2.19
N TYR A 66 5.49 -6.13 -3.34
CA TYR A 66 4.21 -5.66 -3.91
C TYR A 66 3.01 -5.95 -3.02
N ILE A 67 2.95 -7.11 -2.36
CA ILE A 67 1.88 -7.46 -1.42
C ILE A 67 1.89 -6.53 -0.21
N LYS A 68 3.07 -6.26 0.36
CA LYS A 68 3.21 -5.32 1.47
C LYS A 68 2.75 -3.92 1.08
N LEU A 69 3.10 -3.47 -0.13
CA LEU A 69 2.67 -2.17 -0.64
C LEU A 69 1.15 -2.12 -0.84
N ALA A 70 0.55 -3.17 -1.43
CA ALA A 70 -0.90 -3.26 -1.58
C ALA A 70 -1.63 -3.18 -0.23
N ALA A 71 -1.17 -3.95 0.77
CA ALA A 71 -1.74 -3.93 2.12
C ALA A 71 -1.64 -2.55 2.79
N ARG A 72 -0.51 -1.85 2.60
CA ARG A 72 -0.35 -0.46 3.07
C ARG A 72 -1.35 0.47 2.38
N ILE A 73 -1.51 0.38 1.05
CA ILE A 73 -2.48 1.18 0.30
C ILE A 73 -3.90 0.94 0.79
N ASP A 74 -4.28 -0.31 1.04
CA ASP A 74 -5.62 -0.66 1.54
C ASP A 74 -5.87 -0.09 2.95
N ALA A 75 -4.86 -0.06 3.81
CA ALA A 75 -4.95 0.59 5.12
C ALA A 75 -5.20 2.11 4.97
N VAL A 76 -4.48 2.77 4.06
CA VAL A 76 -4.70 4.21 3.74
C VAL A 76 -6.11 4.43 3.21
N VAL A 77 -6.58 3.59 2.29
CA VAL A 77 -7.94 3.65 1.73
C VAL A 77 -9.00 3.58 2.84
N SER A 78 -8.85 2.65 3.78
CA SER A 78 -9.78 2.48 4.91
C SER A 78 -9.84 3.74 5.78
N ARG A 79 -8.67 4.31 6.09
CA ARG A 79 -8.55 5.54 6.89
C ARG A 79 -9.15 6.76 6.18
N VAL A 80 -8.89 6.93 4.88
CA VAL A 80 -9.47 8.01 4.07
C VAL A 80 -11.00 7.87 3.99
N GLN A 81 -11.50 6.64 3.81
CA GLN A 81 -12.93 6.37 3.81
C GLN A 81 -13.58 6.76 5.14
N ALA A 82 -12.94 6.45 6.28
CA ALA A 82 -13.41 6.84 7.61
C ALA A 82 -13.43 8.36 7.82
N ALA A 83 -12.42 9.07 7.34
CA ALA A 83 -12.33 10.53 7.41
C ALA A 83 -13.42 11.23 6.56
N ILE A 84 -13.69 10.73 5.34
CA ILE A 84 -14.79 11.22 4.49
C ILE A 84 -16.14 11.05 5.20
N THR A 85 -16.38 9.88 5.79
CA THR A 85 -17.62 9.59 6.53
C THR A 85 -17.77 10.50 7.77
N SER A 86 -16.67 10.84 8.42
CA SER A 86 -16.65 11.68 9.63
C SER A 86 -16.72 13.19 9.35
N LYS A 87 -16.79 13.62 8.07
CA LYS A 87 -16.80 15.03 7.62
C LYS A 87 -15.67 15.90 8.21
N CYS A 88 -14.59 15.29 8.69
CA CYS A 88 -13.48 15.98 9.32
C CYS A 88 -12.25 15.89 8.40
N PHE A 89 -11.65 17.06 8.13
CA PHE A 89 -10.31 17.26 7.56
C PHE A 89 -10.04 16.67 6.15
N THR A 90 -10.39 17.42 5.10
CA THR A 90 -10.16 17.06 3.69
C THR A 90 -8.80 17.51 3.12
N ASP A 91 -8.13 18.52 3.72
CA ASP A 91 -6.96 19.14 3.08
C ASP A 91 -5.65 18.37 3.31
N SER A 92 -5.40 17.82 4.51
CA SER A 92 -4.21 16.98 4.75
C SER A 92 -4.23 15.68 3.94
N ILE A 93 -5.41 15.11 3.72
CA ILE A 93 -5.55 13.89 2.92
C ILE A 93 -5.17 14.16 1.46
N ARG A 94 -5.58 15.31 0.91
CA ARG A 94 -5.28 15.69 -0.48
C ARG A 94 -3.78 15.77 -0.75
N THR A 95 -3.03 16.39 0.16
CA THR A 95 -1.57 16.55 0.01
C THR A 95 -0.84 15.21 -0.06
N VAL A 96 -1.27 14.24 0.75
CA VAL A 96 -0.64 12.91 0.80
C VAL A 96 -0.90 12.13 -0.48
N VAL A 97 -2.14 12.14 -1.00
CA VAL A 97 -2.47 11.36 -2.20
C VAL A 97 -1.65 11.84 -3.41
N VAL A 98 -1.44 13.16 -3.53
CA VAL A 98 -0.59 13.74 -4.58
C VAL A 98 0.88 13.31 -4.41
N CYS A 99 1.42 13.34 -3.19
CA CYS A 99 2.79 12.89 -2.94
C CYS A 99 2.99 11.40 -3.22
N MET A 100 1.98 10.58 -2.91
CA MET A 100 1.99 9.13 -3.12
C MET A 100 1.87 8.76 -4.60
N GLU A 101 1.08 9.52 -5.38
CA GLU A 101 1.02 9.39 -6.83
C GLU A 101 2.38 9.69 -7.49
N ASN A 102 3.05 10.75 -7.05
CA ASN A 102 4.38 11.11 -7.54
C ASN A 102 5.45 10.07 -7.17
N ALA A 103 5.42 9.56 -5.94
CA ALA A 103 6.37 8.54 -5.48
C ALA A 103 6.11 7.16 -6.14
N SER A 104 4.85 6.83 -6.44
CA SER A 104 4.51 5.61 -7.18
C SER A 104 5.00 5.67 -8.64
N ARG A 105 5.08 6.86 -9.25
CA ARG A 105 5.63 7.03 -10.61
C ARG A 105 7.15 6.88 -10.64
N SER A 106 7.85 7.27 -9.58
CA SER A 106 9.31 7.19 -9.51
C SER A 106 9.85 5.80 -9.14
N MET A 107 9.00 4.84 -8.79
CA MET A 107 9.39 3.48 -8.29
C MET A 107 10.41 3.51 -7.13
N ASP A 108 10.55 4.64 -6.45
CA ASP A 108 11.51 4.83 -5.37
C ASP A 108 10.88 4.34 -4.05
N MET A 109 11.12 3.08 -3.74
CA MET A 109 10.47 2.38 -2.63
C MET A 109 10.89 2.93 -1.25
N GLU A 110 12.06 3.55 -1.13
CA GLU A 110 12.52 4.21 0.09
C GLU A 110 11.81 5.53 0.32
N LYS A 111 11.63 6.33 -0.74
CA LYS A 111 10.81 7.55 -0.66
C LYS A 111 9.36 7.23 -0.35
N VAL A 112 8.79 6.18 -0.96
CA VAL A 112 7.43 5.72 -0.63
C VAL A 112 7.33 5.28 0.84
N SER A 113 8.32 4.55 1.37
CA SER A 113 8.28 4.11 2.78
C SER A 113 8.38 5.29 3.75
N SER A 114 9.33 6.20 3.56
CA SER A 114 9.50 7.37 4.44
C SER A 114 8.32 8.35 4.39
N LEU A 115 7.65 8.48 3.24
CA LEU A 115 6.40 9.24 3.11
C LEU A 115 5.23 8.56 3.84
N MET A 116 5.19 7.22 3.83
CA MET A 116 4.18 6.46 4.59
C MET A 116 4.38 6.57 6.10
N ASP A 117 5.62 6.57 6.58
CA ASP A 117 5.91 6.72 8.01
C ASP A 117 5.47 8.12 8.50
N LYS A 118 5.73 9.17 7.71
CA LYS A 118 5.21 10.52 7.99
C LYS A 118 3.69 10.59 7.93
N PHE A 119 3.08 9.85 7.01
CA PHE A 119 1.62 9.77 6.91
C PHE A 119 0.99 9.09 8.13
N GLU A 120 1.60 8.03 8.66
CA GLU A 120 1.15 7.40 9.91
C GLU A 120 1.20 8.37 11.08
N MET A 121 2.28 9.14 11.21
CA MET A 121 2.41 10.15 12.26
C MET A 121 1.34 11.25 12.17
N GLU A 122 1.04 11.73 10.96
CA GLU A 122 -0.04 12.70 10.74
C GLU A 122 -1.43 12.08 11.03
N PHE A 123 -1.64 10.80 10.75
CA PHE A 123 -2.90 10.10 11.03
C PHE A 123 -3.12 9.77 12.52
N ASP A 124 -2.07 9.42 13.27
CA ASP A 124 -2.16 9.21 14.72
C ASP A 124 -2.56 10.51 15.43
N ASN A 125 -1.98 11.63 15.01
CA ASN A 125 -2.38 12.95 15.47
C ASN A 125 -3.84 13.29 15.12
N VAL A 126 -4.36 12.79 14.00
CA VAL A 126 -5.76 12.95 13.59
C VAL A 126 -6.71 12.11 14.44
N GLU A 127 -6.36 10.86 14.78
CA GLU A 127 -7.19 10.04 15.66
C GLU A 127 -7.30 10.65 17.06
N ILE A 128 -6.19 11.19 17.59
CA ILE A 128 -6.16 11.91 18.87
C ILE A 128 -7.02 13.18 18.80
N LYS A 129 -6.88 14.01 17.76
CA LYS A 129 -7.69 15.24 17.59
C LYS A 129 -9.17 14.96 17.34
N SER A 130 -9.51 13.87 16.64
CA SER A 130 -10.89 13.43 16.43
C SER A 130 -11.52 12.98 17.74
N LYS A 131 -10.80 12.18 18.55
CA LYS A 131 -11.23 11.81 19.91
C LYS A 131 -11.44 13.05 20.79
N VAL A 132 -10.53 14.02 20.77
CA VAL A 132 -10.68 15.29 21.50
C VAL A 132 -11.89 16.09 21.01
N CYS A 133 -12.10 16.20 19.70
CA CYS A 133 -13.25 16.91 19.13
C CYS A 133 -14.57 16.26 19.54
N VAL A 134 -14.67 14.93 19.49
CA VAL A 134 -15.84 14.16 19.96
C VAL A 134 -16.04 14.35 21.46
N ILE A 135 -14.98 14.29 22.27
CA ILE A 135 -15.06 14.52 23.73
C ILE A 135 -15.57 15.93 24.03
N ILE A 136 -15.03 16.96 23.38
CA ILE A 136 -15.48 18.36 23.56
C ILE A 136 -16.95 18.51 23.14
N TYR A 137 -17.35 17.89 22.02
CA TYR A 137 -18.74 17.94 21.56
C TYR A 137 -19.70 17.24 22.54
N PHE A 138 -19.29 16.12 23.11
CA PHE A 138 -20.09 15.38 24.12
C PHE A 138 -20.11 16.08 25.49
N THR A 139 -19.01 16.67 25.94
CA THR A 139 -18.98 17.45 27.20
C THR A 139 -19.75 18.75 27.08
N SER A 140 -19.71 19.41 25.90
CA SER A 140 -20.52 20.61 25.64
C SER A 140 -22.02 20.32 25.58
N LYS A 141 -22.43 19.15 25.07
CA LYS A 141 -23.86 18.76 25.03
C LYS A 141 -24.43 18.17 26.31
N ASN A 142 -23.60 17.64 27.21
CA ASN A 142 -24.04 17.09 28.51
C ASN A 142 -23.91 18.11 29.67
N SER A 143 -23.56 19.36 29.37
CA SER A 143 -23.48 20.46 30.35
C SER A 143 -24.66 21.45 30.24
N LEU A 144 -25.81 21.02 29.68
CA LEU A 144 -27.08 21.74 29.63
C LEU A 144 -28.22 20.81 30.06
#